data_AF-A0A1I6LTU7-F1
#
_entry.id   AF-A0A1I6LTU7-F1
#
_cell.length_a   1.000
_cell.length_b   1.000
_cell.length_c   1.000
_cell.angle_alpha   90.00
_cell.angle_beta   90.00
_cell.angle_gamma   90.00
#
_symmetry.space_group_name_H-M   'P 1'
#
loop_
_entity.id
_entity.type
_entity.pdbx_description
1 polymer ?
#
loop_
_entity_poly.entity_id
_entity_poly.type
_entity_poly.pdbx_seq_one_letter_code
_entity_poly.pdbx_strand_id
1 'polypeptide(L)'
;MSQFKPAERGKSYIKRIWELCLAPFKWLYASIVRIISPDSIVGKITEDITEEVKEAGNKPTSVRQYLKVGQRYIAKKALFAAAIVLMLLVGYGFIKGYPIVVSKFFIKTMTVNSSDIPGYNGKVRLVNDMEEKQVIYKGKLVDGRINGKGTLYDYDGNLVYRGEFELEMYSGSGEVFYKNGKLCYKGDFLLNQYEGKGILYYSDGSLKYDGTFVNGKYDGTGTLYYANGKVMYQGGFAAGKYDGKGSLYQIDGTLLYEGSFVKGIKEGEGTLIVNGEVGYEGKFKNNTLAEGYAVIYDEKNQIKYIGGYVDGAYEGKGKLYQDGELVYEGNFSSGNYEGEGILYGEKKAILYEGTFVKGKKDGEGKLYQDGKLVYEGTFKENKYSGDGKKYKDGELLYQGSFEANKYSGKGKLFNLDTGTLRYEGEFYQGQFHGEGIIYHKVTGNIKYQGGFRENKYEGKGKLYASCGKLRYEGEFMKGKYEGEGILYEPLTGEIISEGTFHRGELLISKEDKNGKKDSEETEAEEGSSSAGEENQPAQEQTVEENVQEEAVPEETQIEDNGKEE
;
A
#
# COMPACT_ATOMS: atom_id res chain seq x y z
N MET A 1 -53.72 3.39 -59.89
CA MET A 1 -52.45 2.84 -60.40
C MET A 1 -51.46 2.95 -59.26
N SER A 2 -50.84 1.92 -58.69
CA SER A 2 -50.36 0.63 -59.21
C SER A 2 -50.26 -0.34 -58.02
N GLN A 3 -50.78 -1.56 -58.16
CA GLN A 3 -50.61 -2.65 -57.20
C GLN A 3 -49.21 -3.24 -57.35
N PHE A 4 -48.42 -3.29 -56.28
CA PHE A 4 -47.17 -4.07 -56.22
C PHE A 4 -47.42 -5.37 -55.44
N LYS A 5 -47.59 -6.48 -56.17
CA LYS A 5 -47.52 -7.85 -55.64
C LYS A 5 -46.06 -8.20 -55.34
N PRO A 6 -45.73 -8.81 -54.18
CA PRO A 6 -44.43 -9.41 -53.97
C PRO A 6 -44.30 -10.70 -54.80
N ALA A 7 -43.13 -10.88 -55.40
CA ALA A 7 -42.84 -11.91 -56.38
C ALA A 7 -42.82 -13.33 -55.78
N GLU A 8 -43.78 -14.17 -56.19
CA GLU A 8 -43.74 -15.64 -56.06
C GLU A 8 -42.69 -16.30 -56.99
N ARG A 9 -41.48 -15.74 -57.10
CA ARG A 9 -40.48 -16.25 -58.05
C ARG A 9 -39.60 -17.39 -57.53
N GLY A 10 -39.62 -17.68 -56.22
CA GLY A 10 -38.82 -18.76 -55.60
C GLY A 10 -39.49 -20.13 -55.53
N LYS A 11 -40.83 -20.20 -55.39
CA LYS A 11 -41.57 -21.48 -55.30
C LYS A 11 -41.67 -22.20 -56.65
N SER A 12 -41.57 -21.48 -57.76
CA SER A 12 -41.71 -22.03 -59.12
C SER A 12 -40.46 -22.78 -59.62
N TYR A 13 -39.25 -22.34 -59.24
CA TYR A 13 -38.01 -22.98 -59.68
C TYR A 13 -37.73 -24.31 -58.96
N ILE A 14 -37.97 -24.38 -57.65
CA ILE A 14 -37.82 -25.63 -56.88
C ILE A 14 -38.91 -26.64 -57.31
N LYS A 15 -40.14 -26.19 -57.56
CA LYS A 15 -41.22 -27.06 -58.06
C LYS A 15 -40.94 -27.59 -59.47
N ARG A 16 -40.32 -26.80 -60.36
CA ARG A 16 -39.89 -27.24 -61.70
C ARG A 16 -38.70 -28.18 -61.68
N ILE A 17 -37.69 -27.95 -60.82
CA ILE A 17 -36.56 -28.90 -60.66
C ILE A 17 -37.03 -30.18 -59.97
N TRP A 18 -37.97 -30.09 -59.02
CA TRP A 18 -38.60 -31.23 -58.37
C TRP A 18 -39.47 -32.04 -59.35
N GLU A 19 -40.20 -31.38 -60.25
CA GLU A 19 -40.96 -32.05 -61.32
C GLU A 19 -40.08 -32.64 -62.42
N LEU A 20 -38.96 -32.00 -62.80
CA LEU A 20 -38.02 -32.51 -63.80
C LEU A 20 -37.17 -33.67 -63.27
N CYS A 21 -36.73 -33.63 -62.01
CA CYS A 21 -35.95 -34.72 -61.40
C CYS A 21 -36.80 -35.93 -61.03
N LEU A 22 -38.09 -35.76 -60.71
CA LEU A 22 -39.01 -36.86 -60.40
C LEU A 22 -39.87 -37.31 -61.59
N ALA A 23 -39.89 -36.61 -62.73
CA ALA A 23 -40.63 -37.02 -63.93
C ALA A 23 -40.34 -38.48 -64.37
N PRO A 24 -39.07 -38.94 -64.47
CA PRO A 24 -38.80 -40.34 -64.82
C PRO A 24 -39.18 -41.33 -63.70
N PHE A 25 -39.28 -40.86 -62.45
CA PHE A 25 -39.64 -41.69 -61.29
C PHE A 25 -41.14 -41.67 -60.96
N LYS A 26 -41.91 -40.69 -61.42
CA LYS A 26 -43.38 -40.66 -61.30
C LYS A 26 -44.03 -41.76 -62.12
N TRP A 27 -43.50 -42.06 -63.30
CA TRP A 27 -43.91 -43.21 -64.10
C TRP A 27 -43.53 -44.54 -63.42
N LEU A 28 -42.33 -44.62 -62.84
CA LEU A 28 -41.88 -45.80 -62.09
C LEU A 28 -42.70 -46.01 -60.80
N TYR A 29 -43.00 -44.94 -60.06
CA TYR A 29 -43.84 -44.96 -58.86
C TYR A 29 -45.31 -45.28 -59.19
N ALA A 30 -45.88 -44.71 -60.26
CA ALA A 30 -47.22 -45.05 -60.72
C ALA A 30 -47.32 -46.51 -61.21
N SER A 31 -46.29 -47.04 -61.87
CA SER A 31 -46.22 -48.45 -62.26
C SER A 31 -46.05 -49.38 -61.06
N ILE A 32 -45.27 -49.00 -60.04
CA ILE A 32 -45.09 -49.78 -58.80
C ILE A 32 -46.35 -49.74 -57.93
N VAL A 33 -47.00 -48.58 -57.78
CA VAL A 33 -48.25 -48.44 -57.01
C VAL A 33 -49.44 -49.13 -57.70
N ARG A 34 -49.45 -49.20 -59.04
CA ARG A 34 -50.45 -49.98 -59.79
C ARG A 34 -50.23 -51.51 -59.65
N ILE A 35 -49.04 -51.94 -59.25
CA ILE A 35 -48.71 -53.33 -58.91
C ILE A 35 -49.00 -53.63 -57.43
N ILE A 36 -49.05 -52.61 -56.55
CA ILE A 36 -49.13 -52.77 -55.09
C ILE A 36 -50.28 -51.92 -54.48
N SER A 37 -51.45 -51.86 -55.13
CA SER A 37 -52.64 -51.26 -54.49
C SER A 37 -53.27 -52.27 -53.52
N PRO A 38 -53.66 -51.89 -52.28
CA PRO A 38 -53.92 -52.85 -51.20
C PRO A 38 -55.22 -53.64 -51.28
N ASP A 39 -56.10 -53.42 -52.25
CA ASP A 39 -57.45 -54.00 -52.25
C ASP A 39 -57.66 -55.20 -53.20
N SER A 40 -56.60 -55.80 -53.75
CA SER A 40 -56.78 -57.02 -54.58
C SER A 40 -55.72 -58.11 -54.47
N ILE A 41 -54.79 -58.06 -53.50
CA ILE A 41 -53.58 -58.91 -53.57
C ILE A 41 -53.31 -59.77 -52.31
N VAL A 42 -53.97 -59.56 -51.18
CA VAL A 42 -53.59 -60.27 -49.94
C VAL A 42 -54.20 -61.68 -49.82
N GLY A 43 -55.17 -62.06 -50.66
CA GLY A 43 -55.83 -63.37 -50.56
C GLY A 43 -55.40 -64.44 -51.58
N LYS A 44 -54.70 -64.07 -52.68
CA LYS A 44 -54.42 -65.00 -53.80
C LYS A 44 -52.94 -65.25 -54.11
N ILE A 45 -52.01 -64.55 -53.46
CA ILE A 45 -50.59 -64.61 -53.81
C ILE A 45 -49.76 -65.52 -52.89
N THR A 46 -50.32 -66.02 -51.79
CA THR A 46 -49.59 -66.93 -50.89
C THR A 46 -49.57 -68.39 -51.36
N GLU A 47 -50.51 -68.87 -52.18
CA GLU A 47 -50.44 -70.23 -52.73
C GLU A 47 -49.59 -70.30 -54.02
N ASP A 48 -49.81 -69.39 -54.99
CA ASP A 48 -49.13 -69.41 -56.29
C ASP A 48 -47.62 -69.13 -56.20
N ILE A 49 -47.17 -68.21 -55.32
CA ILE A 49 -45.73 -67.99 -55.11
C ILE A 49 -45.07 -69.19 -54.43
N THR A 50 -45.80 -69.93 -53.58
CA THR A 50 -45.23 -71.06 -52.84
C THR A 50 -45.03 -72.28 -53.75
N GLU A 51 -45.89 -72.47 -54.76
CA GLU A 51 -45.66 -73.47 -55.82
C GLU A 51 -44.58 -73.05 -56.83
N GLU A 52 -44.56 -71.80 -57.32
CA GLU A 52 -43.53 -71.33 -58.25
C GLU A 52 -42.13 -71.28 -57.62
N VAL A 53 -42.01 -70.96 -56.33
CA VAL A 53 -40.73 -71.01 -55.59
C VAL A 53 -40.29 -72.46 -55.35
N LYS A 54 -41.23 -73.41 -55.14
CA LYS A 54 -40.93 -74.86 -55.11
C LYS A 54 -40.41 -75.37 -56.46
N GLU A 55 -40.96 -74.88 -57.57
CA GLU A 55 -40.49 -75.25 -58.92
C GLU A 55 -39.21 -74.52 -59.36
N ALA A 56 -38.86 -73.39 -58.76
CA ALA A 56 -37.64 -72.63 -59.07
C ALA A 56 -36.34 -73.39 -58.73
N GLY A 57 -36.40 -74.42 -57.88
CA GLY A 57 -35.28 -75.30 -57.54
C GLY A 57 -34.97 -76.38 -58.59
N ASN A 58 -35.87 -76.62 -59.55
CA ASN A 58 -35.67 -77.65 -60.57
C ASN A 58 -34.76 -77.16 -61.70
N LYS A 59 -33.77 -77.99 -62.10
CA LYS A 59 -32.86 -77.67 -63.20
C LYS A 59 -33.64 -77.57 -64.53
N PRO A 60 -33.49 -76.49 -65.31
CA PRO A 60 -34.16 -76.37 -66.61
C PRO A 60 -33.76 -77.50 -67.56
N THR A 61 -34.74 -78.13 -68.20
CA THR A 61 -34.54 -79.32 -69.05
C THR A 61 -34.32 -79.00 -70.53
N SER A 62 -34.36 -77.71 -70.92
CA SER A 62 -34.21 -77.27 -72.33
C SER A 62 -33.25 -76.09 -72.49
N VAL A 63 -32.39 -76.14 -73.53
CA VAL A 63 -31.39 -75.10 -73.85
C VAL A 63 -32.02 -73.73 -74.08
N ARG A 64 -33.27 -73.65 -74.59
CA ARG A 64 -34.00 -72.38 -74.79
C ARG A 64 -34.32 -71.63 -73.49
N GLN A 65 -34.31 -72.33 -72.35
CA GLN A 65 -34.55 -71.77 -71.02
C GLN A 65 -33.27 -71.21 -70.37
N TYR A 66 -32.13 -71.34 -71.07
CA TYR A 66 -30.87 -70.71 -70.71
C TYR A 66 -30.61 -69.49 -71.59
N LEU A 67 -29.93 -68.51 -71.01
CA LEU A 67 -29.33 -67.38 -71.70
C LEU A 67 -27.83 -67.65 -71.83
N LYS A 68 -27.28 -67.59 -73.05
CA LYS A 68 -25.84 -67.73 -73.27
C LYS A 68 -25.17 -66.37 -73.03
N VAL A 69 -24.28 -66.30 -72.05
CA VAL A 69 -23.51 -65.09 -71.71
C VAL A 69 -22.03 -65.46 -71.77
N GLY A 70 -21.33 -65.01 -72.80
CA GLY A 70 -19.95 -65.42 -73.09
C GLY A 70 -19.85 -66.93 -73.33
N GLN A 71 -19.00 -67.62 -72.54
CA GLN A 71 -18.83 -69.08 -72.58
C GLN A 71 -19.73 -69.85 -71.59
N ARG A 72 -20.63 -69.17 -70.85
CA ARG A 72 -21.47 -69.81 -69.82
C ARG A 72 -22.95 -69.70 -70.17
N TYR A 73 -23.74 -70.66 -69.67
CA TYR A 73 -25.21 -70.67 -69.78
C TYR A 73 -25.82 -70.39 -68.42
N ILE A 74 -26.69 -69.37 -68.32
CA ILE A 74 -27.38 -68.98 -67.09
C ILE A 74 -28.87 -69.25 -67.28
N ALA A 75 -29.52 -69.93 -66.33
CA ALA A 75 -30.95 -70.20 -66.41
C ALA A 75 -31.74 -68.88 -66.35
N LYS A 76 -32.69 -68.68 -67.27
CA LYS A 76 -33.54 -67.48 -67.30
C LYS A 76 -34.35 -67.32 -66.01
N LYS A 77 -34.81 -68.43 -65.40
CA LYS A 77 -35.47 -68.43 -64.07
C LYS A 77 -34.56 -67.94 -62.96
N ALA A 78 -33.27 -68.31 -62.98
CA ALA A 78 -32.29 -67.82 -62.00
C ALA A 78 -32.01 -66.32 -62.18
N LEU A 79 -32.00 -65.82 -63.42
CA LEU A 79 -31.93 -64.38 -63.72
C LEU A 79 -33.16 -63.62 -63.21
N PHE A 80 -34.36 -64.18 -63.36
CA PHE A 80 -35.60 -63.59 -62.85
C PHE A 80 -35.62 -63.56 -61.31
N ALA A 81 -35.24 -64.66 -60.66
CA ALA A 81 -35.09 -64.70 -59.20
C ALA A 81 -34.04 -63.70 -58.70
N ALA A 82 -32.90 -63.60 -59.38
CA ALA A 82 -31.87 -62.60 -59.07
C ALA A 82 -32.38 -61.16 -59.26
N ALA A 83 -33.23 -60.91 -60.27
CA ALA A 83 -33.85 -59.61 -60.49
C ALA A 83 -34.87 -59.25 -59.39
N ILE A 84 -35.67 -60.22 -58.91
CA ILE A 84 -36.57 -60.03 -57.76
C ILE A 84 -35.77 -59.73 -56.50
N VAL A 85 -34.72 -60.52 -56.20
CA VAL A 85 -33.83 -60.27 -55.05
C VAL A 85 -33.18 -58.90 -55.14
N LEU A 86 -32.71 -58.49 -56.33
CA LEU A 86 -32.16 -57.15 -56.55
C LEU A 86 -33.23 -56.07 -56.33
N MET A 87 -34.45 -56.26 -56.81
CA MET A 87 -35.56 -55.31 -56.61
C MET A 87 -35.95 -55.19 -55.13
N LEU A 88 -35.96 -56.30 -54.39
CA LEU A 88 -36.18 -56.32 -52.93
C LEU A 88 -35.03 -55.64 -52.18
N LEU A 89 -33.77 -55.86 -52.57
CA LEU A 89 -32.60 -55.19 -51.99
C LEU A 89 -32.61 -53.68 -52.27
N VAL A 90 -32.98 -53.27 -53.48
CA VAL A 90 -33.17 -51.84 -53.83
C VAL A 90 -34.33 -51.24 -53.06
N GLY A 91 -35.46 -51.95 -52.94
CA GLY A 91 -36.61 -51.53 -52.13
C GLY A 91 -36.25 -51.39 -50.65
N TYR A 92 -35.51 -52.35 -50.08
CA TYR A 92 -35.00 -52.31 -48.72
C TYR A 92 -34.01 -51.15 -48.51
N GLY A 93 -33.06 -50.98 -49.44
CA GLY A 93 -32.10 -49.88 -49.44
C GLY A 93 -32.79 -48.52 -49.58
N PHE A 94 -33.90 -48.43 -50.30
CA PHE A 94 -34.72 -47.23 -50.36
C PHE A 94 -35.46 -47.01 -49.05
N ILE A 95 -36.18 -47.99 -48.51
CA ILE A 95 -36.96 -47.85 -47.26
C ILE A 95 -36.06 -47.51 -46.06
N LYS A 96 -34.90 -48.15 -45.94
CA LYS A 96 -33.98 -47.96 -44.80
C LYS A 96 -32.90 -46.91 -45.05
N GLY A 97 -32.39 -46.81 -46.29
CA GLY A 97 -31.30 -45.90 -46.64
C GLY A 97 -31.76 -44.52 -47.10
N TYR A 98 -32.91 -44.39 -47.78
CA TYR A 98 -33.42 -43.08 -48.23
C TYR A 98 -33.65 -42.10 -47.07
N PRO A 99 -34.24 -42.49 -45.91
CA PRO A 99 -34.35 -41.58 -44.77
C PRO A 99 -33.00 -41.06 -44.28
N ILE A 100 -31.96 -41.90 -44.29
CA ILE A 100 -30.60 -41.56 -43.87
C ILE A 100 -29.95 -40.59 -44.87
N VAL A 101 -30.14 -40.81 -46.17
CA VAL A 101 -29.62 -39.92 -47.23
C VAL A 101 -30.33 -38.56 -47.16
N VAL A 102 -31.66 -38.56 -47.01
CA VAL A 102 -32.44 -37.31 -46.92
C VAL A 102 -32.03 -36.52 -45.68
N SER A 103 -31.88 -37.16 -44.52
CA SER A 103 -31.51 -36.46 -43.29
C SER A 103 -30.08 -35.90 -43.28
N LYS A 104 -29.20 -36.48 -44.13
CA LYS A 104 -27.82 -36.02 -44.33
C LYS A 104 -27.73 -34.83 -45.30
N PHE A 105 -28.58 -34.79 -46.34
CA PHE A 105 -28.50 -33.78 -47.41
C PHE A 105 -29.59 -32.69 -47.36
N PHE A 106 -30.72 -32.92 -46.71
CA PHE A 106 -31.85 -32.00 -46.66
C PHE A 106 -32.17 -31.56 -45.23
N ILE A 107 -32.74 -30.36 -45.09
CA ILE A 107 -33.19 -29.79 -43.81
C ILE A 107 -34.68 -30.06 -43.67
N LYS A 108 -35.10 -30.86 -42.69
CA LYS A 108 -36.53 -31.11 -42.39
C LYS A 108 -37.10 -29.97 -41.53
N THR A 109 -38.25 -29.43 -41.88
CA THR A 109 -38.98 -28.48 -41.01
C THR A 109 -39.98 -29.24 -40.15
N MET A 110 -39.95 -29.01 -38.84
CA MET A 110 -40.83 -29.67 -37.86
C MET A 110 -41.37 -28.64 -36.87
N THR A 111 -42.58 -28.84 -36.37
CA THR A 111 -43.07 -28.09 -35.20
C THR A 111 -42.43 -28.68 -33.94
N VAL A 112 -42.05 -27.81 -33.00
CA VAL A 112 -41.61 -28.21 -31.65
C VAL A 112 -42.60 -29.19 -31.01
N ASN A 113 -42.10 -30.12 -30.20
CA ASN A 113 -42.89 -31.13 -29.51
C ASN A 113 -43.74 -32.05 -30.41
N SER A 114 -43.54 -32.04 -31.73
CA SER A 114 -44.22 -32.98 -32.63
C SER A 114 -43.73 -34.42 -32.41
N SER A 115 -44.62 -35.40 -32.66
CA SER A 115 -44.32 -36.83 -32.59
C SER A 115 -43.23 -37.29 -33.57
N ASP A 116 -42.83 -36.43 -34.50
CA ASP A 116 -41.79 -36.64 -35.50
C ASP A 116 -40.36 -36.45 -34.96
N ILE A 117 -40.20 -35.88 -33.76
CA ILE A 117 -38.91 -35.50 -33.18
C ILE A 117 -38.18 -36.68 -32.51
N PRO A 118 -38.81 -37.49 -31.64
CA PRO A 118 -38.13 -38.59 -30.96
C PRO A 118 -37.45 -39.55 -31.96
N GLY A 119 -36.18 -39.89 -31.72
CA GLY A 119 -35.41 -40.75 -32.62
C GLY A 119 -34.89 -40.10 -33.90
N TYR A 120 -35.21 -38.83 -34.17
CA TYR A 120 -34.77 -38.17 -35.39
C TYR A 120 -33.27 -37.82 -35.35
N ASN A 121 -32.59 -38.12 -36.46
CA ASN A 121 -31.17 -37.87 -36.66
C ASN A 121 -30.95 -37.12 -37.98
N GLY A 122 -30.55 -35.85 -37.92
CA GLY A 122 -30.30 -35.05 -39.12
C GLY A 122 -30.44 -33.55 -38.92
N LYS A 123 -30.34 -32.79 -40.01
CA LYS A 123 -30.53 -31.33 -39.98
C LYS A 123 -32.02 -30.99 -39.91
N VAL A 124 -32.37 -30.01 -39.07
CA VAL A 124 -33.74 -29.55 -38.85
C VAL A 124 -33.86 -28.02 -38.87
N ARG A 125 -35.08 -27.57 -39.13
CA ARG A 125 -35.60 -26.26 -38.76
C ARG A 125 -36.82 -26.48 -37.87
N LEU A 126 -36.69 -26.24 -36.58
CA LEU A 126 -37.80 -26.32 -35.63
C LEU A 126 -38.54 -24.98 -35.61
N VAL A 127 -39.87 -25.03 -35.71
CA VAL A 127 -40.74 -23.85 -35.60
C VAL A 127 -41.67 -23.97 -34.39
N ASN A 128 -42.06 -22.84 -33.81
CA ASN A 128 -43.07 -22.81 -32.76
C ASN A 128 -44.45 -23.25 -33.29
N ASP A 129 -45.37 -23.52 -32.37
CA ASP A 129 -46.75 -23.93 -32.68
C ASP A 129 -47.71 -22.73 -32.81
N MET A 130 -47.17 -21.52 -33.06
CA MET A 130 -47.98 -20.32 -33.27
C MET A 130 -48.44 -20.23 -34.73
N GLU A 131 -49.46 -19.42 -35.00
CA GLU A 131 -50.00 -19.22 -36.35
C GLU A 131 -48.92 -18.81 -37.37
N GLU A 132 -48.01 -17.92 -36.97
CA GLU A 132 -46.94 -17.41 -37.83
C GLU A 132 -45.72 -18.36 -37.98
N LYS A 133 -45.67 -19.47 -37.21
CA LYS A 133 -44.61 -20.49 -37.23
C LYS A 133 -43.18 -19.92 -37.26
N GLN A 134 -42.80 -19.22 -36.20
CA GLN A 134 -41.47 -18.66 -36.09
C GLN A 134 -40.42 -19.76 -35.85
N VAL A 135 -39.23 -19.60 -36.43
CA VAL A 135 -38.12 -20.55 -36.27
C VAL A 135 -37.52 -20.40 -34.88
N ILE A 136 -37.49 -21.48 -34.11
CA ILE A 136 -36.87 -21.49 -32.78
C ILE A 136 -35.49 -22.17 -32.78
N TYR A 137 -35.22 -23.09 -33.71
CA TYR A 137 -33.91 -23.74 -33.83
C TYR A 137 -33.61 -24.16 -35.27
N LYS A 138 -32.35 -23.97 -35.68
CA LYS A 138 -31.81 -24.47 -36.95
C LYS A 138 -30.47 -25.14 -36.67
N GLY A 139 -30.40 -26.46 -36.84
CA GLY A 139 -29.18 -27.20 -36.56
C GLY A 139 -29.37 -28.70 -36.74
N LYS A 140 -28.59 -29.51 -36.03
CA LYS A 140 -28.71 -30.97 -36.05
C LYS A 140 -29.44 -31.46 -34.80
N LEU A 141 -30.23 -32.52 -34.97
CA LEU A 141 -30.70 -33.35 -33.87
C LEU A 141 -29.98 -34.70 -33.92
N VAL A 142 -29.71 -35.26 -32.73
CA VAL A 142 -29.25 -36.62 -32.51
C VAL A 142 -30.22 -37.26 -31.52
N ASP A 143 -30.87 -38.34 -31.94
CA ASP A 143 -31.94 -39.00 -31.16
C ASP A 143 -33.04 -38.03 -30.69
N GLY A 144 -33.45 -37.10 -31.57
CA GLY A 144 -34.44 -36.07 -31.27
C GLY A 144 -33.95 -34.90 -30.41
N ARG A 145 -32.71 -34.94 -29.91
CA ARG A 145 -32.14 -33.90 -29.05
C ARG A 145 -31.22 -32.95 -29.82
N ILE A 146 -31.22 -31.67 -29.44
CA ILE A 146 -30.32 -30.65 -30.00
C ILE A 146 -28.86 -31.04 -29.75
N ASN A 147 -28.07 -31.14 -30.84
CA ASN A 147 -26.68 -31.56 -30.78
C ASN A 147 -25.87 -31.05 -31.99
N GLY A 148 -24.58 -30.79 -31.80
CA GLY A 148 -23.67 -30.26 -32.81
C GLY A 148 -23.93 -28.80 -33.14
N LYS A 149 -23.50 -28.34 -34.32
CA LYS A 149 -23.63 -26.94 -34.71
C LYS A 149 -25.09 -26.54 -34.97
N GLY A 150 -25.52 -25.45 -34.34
CA GLY A 150 -26.89 -24.95 -34.44
C GLY A 150 -27.02 -23.45 -34.22
N THR A 151 -28.26 -22.98 -34.38
CA THR A 151 -28.67 -21.60 -34.13
C THR A 151 -30.03 -21.64 -33.44
N LEU A 152 -30.11 -21.05 -32.25
CA LEU A 152 -31.28 -20.98 -31.40
C LEU A 152 -31.85 -19.55 -31.41
N TYR A 153 -33.17 -19.45 -31.47
CA TYR A 153 -33.92 -18.21 -31.43
C TYR A 153 -34.93 -18.26 -30.28
N ASP A 154 -35.32 -17.09 -29.77
CA ASP A 154 -36.44 -16.99 -28.83
C ASP A 154 -37.80 -17.10 -29.55
N TYR A 155 -38.89 -16.98 -28.79
CA TYR A 155 -40.25 -17.05 -29.33
C TYR A 155 -40.66 -15.86 -30.18
N ASP A 156 -39.91 -14.77 -30.13
CA ASP A 156 -40.09 -13.56 -30.94
C ASP A 156 -39.19 -13.57 -32.19
N GLY A 157 -38.41 -14.65 -32.38
CA GLY A 157 -37.52 -14.84 -33.52
C GLY A 157 -36.17 -14.13 -33.37
N ASN A 158 -35.85 -13.59 -32.20
CA ASN A 158 -34.54 -12.98 -31.96
C ASN A 158 -33.49 -14.07 -31.80
N LEU A 159 -32.32 -13.84 -32.37
CA LEU A 159 -31.17 -14.74 -32.22
C LEU A 159 -30.74 -14.78 -30.74
N VAL A 160 -30.67 -15.98 -30.16
CA VAL A 160 -30.23 -16.19 -28.76
C VAL A 160 -28.83 -16.78 -28.72
N TYR A 161 -28.57 -17.81 -29.53
CA TYR A 161 -27.30 -18.52 -29.55
C TYR A 161 -26.96 -19.05 -30.93
N ARG A 162 -25.68 -19.03 -31.28
CA ARG A 162 -25.13 -19.73 -32.45
C ARG A 162 -23.80 -20.36 -32.07
N GLY A 163 -23.72 -21.68 -32.16
CA GLY A 163 -22.52 -22.40 -31.74
C GLY A 163 -22.74 -23.91 -31.73
N GLU A 164 -21.96 -24.61 -30.91
CA GLU A 164 -22.05 -26.04 -30.72
C GLU A 164 -22.99 -26.39 -29.56
N PHE A 165 -23.64 -27.54 -29.67
CA PHE A 165 -24.53 -28.07 -28.65
C PHE A 165 -24.12 -29.49 -28.30
N GLU A 166 -24.22 -29.83 -27.02
CA GLU A 166 -24.09 -31.19 -26.53
C GLU A 166 -25.16 -31.43 -25.47
N LEU A 167 -25.94 -32.51 -25.64
CA LEU A 167 -27.07 -32.84 -24.75
C LEU A 167 -28.01 -31.63 -24.54
N GLU A 168 -28.33 -30.92 -25.62
CA GLU A 168 -29.20 -29.73 -25.62
C GLU A 168 -28.66 -28.50 -24.88
N MET A 169 -27.41 -28.56 -24.41
CA MET A 169 -26.71 -27.47 -23.74
C MET A 169 -25.68 -26.85 -24.67
N TYR A 170 -25.37 -25.56 -24.48
CA TYR A 170 -24.28 -24.90 -25.18
C TYR A 170 -22.95 -25.59 -24.82
N SER A 171 -22.18 -25.92 -25.84
CA SER A 171 -20.86 -26.53 -25.71
C SER A 171 -19.92 -25.97 -26.77
N GLY A 172 -18.61 -26.19 -26.60
CA GLY A 172 -17.60 -25.75 -27.57
C GLY A 172 -17.69 -24.25 -27.88
N SER A 173 -17.22 -23.83 -29.05
CA SER A 173 -17.22 -22.40 -29.40
C SER A 173 -18.62 -21.93 -29.83
N GLY A 174 -19.05 -20.77 -29.30
CA GLY A 174 -20.34 -20.18 -29.63
C GLY A 174 -20.43 -18.69 -29.36
N GLU A 175 -21.56 -18.12 -29.79
CA GLU A 175 -21.94 -16.72 -29.65
C GLU A 175 -23.33 -16.64 -29.00
N VAL A 176 -23.45 -15.93 -27.89
CA VAL A 176 -24.73 -15.62 -27.22
C VAL A 176 -25.08 -14.16 -27.49
N PHE A 177 -26.36 -13.86 -27.69
CA PHE A 177 -26.85 -12.52 -28.03
C PHE A 177 -27.86 -12.02 -27.00
N TYR A 178 -27.86 -10.71 -26.77
CA TYR A 178 -28.90 -10.03 -26.02
C TYR A 178 -30.20 -9.93 -26.85
N LYS A 179 -31.33 -9.67 -26.18
CA LYS A 179 -32.62 -9.45 -26.86
C LYS A 179 -32.61 -8.31 -27.88
N ASN A 180 -31.72 -7.33 -27.72
CA ASN A 180 -31.54 -6.24 -28.69
C ASN A 180 -30.66 -6.61 -29.90
N GLY A 181 -30.28 -7.89 -30.03
CA GLY A 181 -29.46 -8.42 -31.12
C GLY A 181 -27.96 -8.17 -30.99
N LYS A 182 -27.49 -7.47 -29.95
CA LYS A 182 -26.06 -7.25 -29.71
C LYS A 182 -25.41 -8.50 -29.13
N LEU A 183 -24.15 -8.72 -29.49
CA LEU A 183 -23.36 -9.82 -28.96
C LEU A 183 -23.22 -9.67 -27.44
N CYS A 184 -23.53 -10.72 -26.69
CA CYS A 184 -23.37 -10.80 -25.24
C CYS A 184 -22.06 -11.48 -24.90
N TYR A 185 -21.80 -12.63 -25.51
CA TYR A 185 -20.59 -13.41 -25.27
C TYR A 185 -20.14 -14.12 -26.54
N LYS A 186 -18.84 -14.24 -26.73
CA LYS A 186 -18.21 -15.07 -27.76
C LYS A 186 -17.02 -15.82 -27.16
N GLY A 187 -17.06 -17.15 -27.19
CA GLY A 187 -16.02 -17.98 -26.60
C GLY A 187 -16.47 -19.43 -26.47
N ASP A 188 -15.80 -20.16 -25.61
CA ASP A 188 -16.10 -21.58 -25.38
C ASP A 188 -17.15 -21.77 -24.27
N PHE A 189 -17.88 -22.88 -24.39
CA PHE A 189 -18.94 -23.27 -23.47
C PHE A 189 -18.72 -24.70 -22.97
N LEU A 190 -19.07 -24.92 -21.71
CA LEU A 190 -19.24 -26.25 -21.13
C LEU A 190 -20.55 -26.28 -20.36
N LEU A 191 -21.51 -27.10 -20.79
CA LEU A 191 -22.81 -27.30 -20.14
C LEU A 191 -23.53 -25.96 -19.83
N ASN A 192 -23.69 -25.11 -20.86
CA ASN A 192 -24.26 -23.75 -20.78
C ASN A 192 -23.43 -22.69 -20.04
N GLN A 193 -22.28 -23.03 -19.46
CA GLN A 193 -21.43 -22.08 -18.75
C GLN A 193 -20.30 -21.60 -19.66
N TYR A 194 -19.90 -20.33 -19.49
CA TYR A 194 -18.69 -19.82 -20.16
C TYR A 194 -17.47 -20.55 -19.64
N GLU A 195 -16.61 -20.98 -20.55
CA GLU A 195 -15.44 -21.79 -20.25
C GLU A 195 -14.29 -21.35 -21.18
N GLY A 196 -13.04 -21.58 -20.76
CA GLY A 196 -11.88 -21.30 -21.60
C GLY A 196 -11.76 -19.82 -21.99
N LYS A 197 -11.31 -19.53 -23.20
CA LYS A 197 -11.14 -18.14 -23.67
C LYS A 197 -12.46 -17.57 -24.15
N GLY A 198 -12.78 -16.34 -23.75
CA GLY A 198 -14.00 -15.68 -24.18
C GLY A 198 -13.94 -14.17 -24.07
N ILE A 199 -14.84 -13.54 -24.83
CA ILE A 199 -15.06 -12.11 -24.85
C ILE A 199 -16.51 -11.86 -24.45
N LEU A 200 -16.71 -11.11 -23.38
CA LEU A 200 -17.99 -10.70 -22.84
C LEU A 200 -18.21 -9.22 -23.14
N TYR A 201 -19.44 -8.85 -23.47
CA TYR A 201 -19.85 -7.50 -23.83
C TYR A 201 -20.96 -7.01 -22.89
N TYR A 202 -21.10 -5.70 -22.79
CA TYR A 202 -22.28 -5.07 -22.20
C TYR A 202 -23.46 -5.09 -23.19
N SER A 203 -24.67 -4.82 -22.70
CA SER A 203 -25.88 -4.77 -23.53
C SER A 203 -25.88 -3.65 -24.56
N ASP A 204 -25.02 -2.64 -24.42
CA ASP A 204 -24.77 -1.61 -25.43
C ASP A 204 -23.75 -2.04 -26.51
N GLY A 205 -23.14 -3.22 -26.37
CA GLY A 205 -22.14 -3.76 -27.27
C GLY A 205 -20.70 -3.33 -26.95
N SER A 206 -20.48 -2.51 -25.92
CA SER A 206 -19.14 -2.19 -25.43
C SER A 206 -18.47 -3.43 -24.83
N LEU A 207 -17.16 -3.53 -24.98
CA LEU A 207 -16.39 -4.64 -24.42
C LEU A 207 -16.47 -4.59 -22.89
N LYS A 208 -16.81 -5.72 -22.26
CA LYS A 208 -16.87 -5.85 -20.80
C LYS A 208 -15.67 -6.59 -20.26
N TYR A 209 -15.34 -7.73 -20.86
CA TYR A 209 -14.22 -8.56 -20.41
C TYR A 209 -13.63 -9.34 -21.59
N ASP A 210 -12.32 -9.41 -21.65
CA ASP A 210 -11.56 -10.26 -22.57
C ASP A 210 -10.56 -11.07 -21.76
N GLY A 211 -10.76 -12.39 -21.70
CA GLY A 211 -9.92 -13.26 -20.89
C GLY A 211 -10.45 -14.68 -20.78
N THR A 212 -10.04 -15.36 -19.72
CA THR A 212 -10.44 -16.74 -19.46
C THR A 212 -11.61 -16.85 -18.48
N PHE A 213 -12.37 -17.94 -18.61
CA PHE A 213 -13.53 -18.29 -17.80
C PHE A 213 -13.43 -19.73 -17.31
N VAL A 214 -13.89 -19.96 -16.09
CA VAL A 214 -14.12 -21.29 -15.52
C VAL A 214 -15.48 -21.28 -14.83
N ASN A 215 -16.37 -22.20 -15.21
CA ASN A 215 -17.72 -22.29 -14.66
C ASN A 215 -18.50 -20.95 -14.69
N GLY A 216 -18.39 -20.22 -15.80
CA GLY A 216 -19.07 -18.93 -15.99
C GLY A 216 -18.47 -17.73 -15.25
N LYS A 217 -17.38 -17.91 -14.49
CA LYS A 217 -16.70 -16.83 -13.74
C LYS A 217 -15.39 -16.46 -14.42
N TYR A 218 -14.98 -15.20 -14.28
CA TYR A 218 -13.63 -14.79 -14.68
C TYR A 218 -12.59 -15.59 -13.89
N ASP A 219 -11.63 -16.17 -14.59
CA ASP A 219 -10.57 -16.99 -14.00
C ASP A 219 -9.34 -16.93 -14.90
N GLY A 220 -8.13 -17.10 -14.38
CA GLY A 220 -6.89 -16.95 -15.15
C GLY A 220 -6.56 -15.48 -15.44
N THR A 221 -6.07 -15.15 -16.63
CA THR A 221 -5.69 -13.76 -16.99
C THR A 221 -6.76 -13.10 -17.85
N GLY A 222 -7.05 -11.83 -17.60
CA GLY A 222 -8.00 -11.08 -18.41
C GLY A 222 -7.89 -9.57 -18.27
N THR A 223 -8.65 -8.87 -19.10
CA THR A 223 -8.84 -7.43 -19.04
C THR A 223 -10.33 -7.14 -18.90
N LEU A 224 -10.69 -6.45 -17.82
CA LEU A 224 -12.03 -5.97 -17.52
C LEU A 224 -12.11 -4.49 -17.89
N TYR A 225 -13.22 -4.08 -18.48
CA TYR A 225 -13.43 -2.74 -19.03
C TYR A 225 -14.65 -2.08 -18.39
N TYR A 226 -14.60 -0.75 -18.29
CA TYR A 226 -15.78 0.08 -18.07
C TYR A 226 -16.63 0.17 -19.36
N ALA A 227 -17.92 0.50 -19.24
CA ALA A 227 -18.81 0.67 -20.40
C ALA A 227 -18.37 1.81 -21.36
N ASN A 228 -17.54 2.76 -20.90
CA ASN A 228 -16.92 3.78 -21.74
C ASN A 228 -15.72 3.26 -22.57
N GLY A 229 -15.39 1.97 -22.46
CA GLY A 229 -14.30 1.31 -23.16
C GLY A 229 -12.92 1.47 -22.51
N LYS A 230 -12.80 2.19 -21.39
CA LYS A 230 -11.54 2.28 -20.63
C LYS A 230 -11.30 0.99 -19.85
N VAL A 231 -10.04 0.61 -19.71
CA VAL A 231 -9.64 -0.52 -18.87
C VAL A 231 -10.01 -0.19 -17.42
N MET A 232 -10.67 -1.13 -16.75
CA MET A 232 -10.94 -1.10 -15.31
C MET A 232 -9.86 -1.87 -14.57
N TYR A 233 -9.55 -3.08 -15.05
CA TYR A 233 -8.56 -3.95 -14.45
C TYR A 233 -7.90 -4.83 -15.50
N GLN A 234 -6.60 -5.03 -15.39
CA GLN A 234 -5.84 -5.96 -16.21
C GLN A 234 -4.97 -6.82 -15.29
N GLY A 235 -5.13 -8.13 -15.31
CA GLY A 235 -4.38 -9.01 -14.41
C GLY A 235 -5.00 -10.39 -14.25
N GLY A 236 -4.68 -11.01 -13.11
CA GLY A 236 -5.21 -12.32 -12.75
C GLY A 236 -6.60 -12.26 -12.10
N PHE A 237 -7.35 -13.34 -12.29
CA PHE A 237 -8.67 -13.57 -11.73
C PHE A 237 -8.75 -14.98 -11.15
N ALA A 238 -9.45 -15.11 -10.04
CA ALA A 238 -9.85 -16.39 -9.47
C ALA A 238 -11.31 -16.31 -9.00
N ALA A 239 -12.15 -17.23 -9.49
CA ALA A 239 -13.57 -17.31 -9.13
C ALA A 239 -14.32 -15.96 -9.23
N GLY A 240 -14.01 -15.15 -10.25
CA GLY A 240 -14.66 -13.87 -10.54
C GLY A 240 -14.09 -12.66 -9.80
N LYS A 241 -13.01 -12.80 -9.03
CA LYS A 241 -12.36 -11.71 -8.28
C LYS A 241 -10.94 -11.49 -8.76
N TYR A 242 -10.40 -10.28 -8.59
CA TYR A 242 -8.99 -9.99 -8.85
C TYR A 242 -8.11 -10.87 -7.96
N ASP A 243 -7.10 -11.51 -8.53
CA ASP A 243 -6.21 -12.43 -7.83
C ASP A 243 -4.85 -12.49 -8.51
N GLY A 244 -3.76 -12.57 -7.73
CA GLY A 244 -2.40 -12.45 -8.25
C GLY A 244 -2.06 -11.01 -8.67
N LYS A 245 -1.14 -10.85 -9.62
CA LYS A 245 -0.68 -9.52 -10.06
C LYS A 245 -1.68 -8.88 -11.02
N GLY A 246 -1.88 -7.57 -10.87
CA GLY A 246 -2.65 -6.79 -11.83
C GLY A 246 -2.57 -5.28 -11.61
N SER A 247 -3.15 -4.58 -12.57
CA SER A 247 -3.24 -3.11 -12.63
C SER A 247 -4.71 -2.73 -12.63
N LEU A 248 -5.09 -1.88 -11.67
CA LEU A 248 -6.41 -1.32 -11.48
C LEU A 248 -6.40 0.15 -11.91
N TYR A 249 -7.41 0.56 -12.65
CA TYR A 249 -7.51 1.90 -13.24
C TYR A 249 -8.80 2.59 -12.81
N GLN A 250 -8.81 3.92 -12.86
CA GLN A 250 -10.01 4.73 -12.67
C GLN A 250 -10.83 4.77 -13.96
N ILE A 251 -12.06 5.31 -13.87
CA ILE A 251 -12.99 5.39 -15.02
C ILE A 251 -12.48 6.28 -16.16
N ASP A 252 -11.58 7.22 -15.88
CA ASP A 252 -10.90 8.05 -16.88
C ASP A 252 -9.72 7.33 -17.58
N GLY A 253 -9.31 6.18 -17.05
CA GLY A 253 -8.20 5.36 -17.53
C GLY A 253 -6.86 5.65 -16.83
N THR A 254 -6.83 6.51 -15.82
CA THR A 254 -5.62 6.74 -15.00
C THR A 254 -5.33 5.51 -14.13
N LEU A 255 -4.05 5.17 -13.96
CA LEU A 255 -3.64 4.07 -13.09
C LEU A 255 -4.00 4.43 -11.64
N LEU A 256 -4.71 3.54 -10.95
CA LEU A 256 -5.03 3.68 -9.54
C LEU A 256 -4.08 2.85 -8.70
N TYR A 257 -3.85 1.60 -9.07
CA TYR A 257 -3.01 0.69 -8.30
C TYR A 257 -2.38 -0.36 -9.20
N GLU A 258 -1.12 -0.69 -8.97
CA GLU A 258 -0.43 -1.82 -9.60
C GLU A 258 0.18 -2.68 -8.51
N GLY A 259 -0.13 -3.97 -8.48
CA GLY A 259 0.36 -4.84 -7.43
C GLY A 259 -0.36 -6.15 -7.32
N SER A 260 -0.27 -6.76 -6.15
CA SER A 260 -0.81 -8.08 -5.87
C SER A 260 -2.20 -8.01 -5.23
N PHE A 261 -3.06 -8.94 -5.60
CA PHE A 261 -4.42 -9.08 -5.12
C PHE A 261 -4.67 -10.49 -4.60
N VAL A 262 -5.48 -10.60 -3.55
CA VAL A 262 -6.02 -11.87 -3.06
C VAL A 262 -7.52 -11.69 -2.87
N LYS A 263 -8.33 -12.45 -3.62
CA LYS A 263 -9.81 -12.38 -3.53
C LYS A 263 -10.37 -10.95 -3.65
N GLY A 264 -9.79 -10.13 -4.52
CA GLY A 264 -10.22 -8.75 -4.80
C GLY A 264 -9.65 -7.68 -3.85
N ILE A 265 -8.82 -8.07 -2.88
CA ILE A 265 -8.22 -7.18 -1.89
C ILE A 265 -6.75 -6.98 -2.25
N LYS A 266 -6.24 -5.73 -2.19
CA LYS A 266 -4.81 -5.45 -2.37
C LYS A 266 -4.03 -6.08 -1.22
N GLU A 267 -3.08 -6.95 -1.56
CA GLU A 267 -2.35 -7.77 -0.60
C GLU A 267 -0.96 -8.08 -1.17
N GLY A 268 0.10 -7.93 -0.38
CA GLY A 268 1.49 -8.07 -0.84
C GLY A 268 2.03 -6.79 -1.50
N GLU A 269 3.09 -6.91 -2.28
CA GLU A 269 3.76 -5.76 -2.90
C GLU A 269 2.85 -5.04 -3.92
N GLY A 270 2.86 -3.70 -3.87
CA GLY A 270 2.20 -2.85 -4.86
C GLY A 270 2.49 -1.36 -4.70
N THR A 271 1.95 -0.60 -5.65
CA THR A 271 2.06 0.85 -5.76
C THR A 271 0.66 1.44 -5.94
N LEU A 272 0.26 2.35 -5.06
CA LEU A 272 -1.00 3.11 -5.12
C LEU A 272 -0.70 4.53 -5.60
N ILE A 273 -1.39 4.93 -6.65
CA ILE A 273 -1.28 6.27 -7.23
C ILE A 273 -2.32 7.18 -6.56
N VAL A 274 -1.87 8.34 -6.08
CA VAL A 274 -2.70 9.37 -5.44
C VAL A 274 -2.42 10.68 -6.15
N ASN A 275 -3.46 11.35 -6.65
CA ASN A 275 -3.35 12.61 -7.40
C ASN A 275 -2.39 12.55 -8.61
N GLY A 276 -2.25 11.36 -9.24
CA GLY A 276 -1.38 11.16 -10.41
C GLY A 276 0.08 10.85 -10.08
N GLU A 277 0.46 10.84 -8.81
CA GLU A 277 1.82 10.52 -8.35
C GLU A 277 1.82 9.26 -7.46
N VAL A 278 3.00 8.69 -7.22
CA VAL A 278 3.15 7.55 -6.31
C VAL A 278 2.85 8.02 -4.88
N GLY A 279 1.67 7.64 -4.38
CA GLY A 279 1.22 7.97 -3.04
C GLY A 279 1.67 6.94 -2.00
N TYR A 280 1.65 5.66 -2.35
CA TYR A 280 2.08 4.58 -1.46
C TYR A 280 2.78 3.49 -2.26
N GLU A 281 3.87 2.97 -1.75
CA GLU A 281 4.64 1.89 -2.37
C GLU A 281 5.14 0.93 -1.31
N GLY A 282 4.92 -0.37 -1.48
CA GLY A 282 5.39 -1.42 -0.57
C GLY A 282 4.35 -2.52 -0.35
N LYS A 283 4.38 -3.13 0.83
CA LYS A 283 3.51 -4.24 1.21
C LYS A 283 2.15 -3.74 1.67
N PHE A 284 1.10 -4.19 0.98
CA PHE A 284 -0.28 -4.00 1.36
C PHE A 284 -0.80 -5.20 2.14
N LYS A 285 -1.68 -4.93 3.10
CA LYS A 285 -2.44 -5.93 3.84
C LYS A 285 -3.85 -5.41 4.01
N ASN A 286 -4.87 -6.18 3.62
CA ASN A 286 -6.27 -5.78 3.74
C ASN A 286 -6.60 -4.41 3.11
N ASN A 287 -6.07 -4.12 1.91
CA ASN A 287 -6.18 -2.82 1.20
C ASN A 287 -5.40 -1.63 1.77
N THR A 288 -4.72 -1.77 2.90
CA THR A 288 -3.91 -0.69 3.52
C THR A 288 -2.42 -0.96 3.37
N LEU A 289 -1.60 0.08 3.22
CA LEU A 289 -0.13 -0.05 3.25
C LEU A 289 0.28 -0.49 4.67
N ALA A 290 0.91 -1.66 4.77
CA ALA A 290 1.41 -2.22 6.02
C ALA A 290 2.89 -1.88 6.23
N GLU A 291 3.71 -1.86 5.18
CA GLU A 291 5.13 -1.53 5.25
C GLU A 291 5.57 -0.93 3.91
N GLY A 292 6.27 0.19 3.92
CA GLY A 292 6.85 0.74 2.70
C GLY A 292 7.08 2.24 2.77
N TYR A 293 6.94 2.90 1.63
CA TYR A 293 7.07 4.33 1.46
C TYR A 293 5.68 4.97 1.25
N ALA A 294 5.45 6.12 1.85
CA ALA A 294 4.18 6.84 1.75
C ALA A 294 4.37 8.35 1.57
N VAL A 295 3.55 8.94 0.71
CA VAL A 295 3.26 10.37 0.58
C VAL A 295 1.86 10.59 1.11
N ILE A 296 1.78 11.16 2.31
CA ILE A 296 0.53 11.39 3.04
C ILE A 296 0.17 12.86 2.92
N TYR A 297 -1.08 13.12 2.56
CA TYR A 297 -1.64 14.46 2.43
C TYR A 297 -2.51 14.82 3.65
N ASP A 298 -2.61 16.11 3.96
CA ASP A 298 -3.54 16.64 4.95
C ASP A 298 -4.96 16.88 4.38
N GLU A 299 -5.86 17.44 5.19
CA GLU A 299 -7.24 17.74 4.80
C GLU A 299 -7.35 18.83 3.72
N LYS A 300 -6.28 19.62 3.51
CA LYS A 300 -6.17 20.66 2.49
C LYS A 300 -5.50 20.14 1.21
N ASN A 301 -5.25 18.83 1.10
CA ASN A 301 -4.48 18.18 0.04
C ASN A 301 -3.03 18.70 -0.09
N GLN A 302 -2.45 19.20 1.01
CA GLN A 302 -1.02 19.52 1.08
C GLN A 302 -0.26 18.31 1.61
N ILE A 303 0.99 18.16 1.20
CA ILE A 303 1.83 17.08 1.71
C ILE A 303 2.03 17.29 3.21
N LYS A 304 1.70 16.26 4.00
CA LYS A 304 1.91 16.16 5.45
C LYS A 304 3.16 15.35 5.77
N TYR A 305 3.37 14.24 5.08
CA TYR A 305 4.51 13.36 5.35
C TYR A 305 4.99 12.67 4.09
N ILE A 306 6.31 12.51 3.97
CA ILE A 306 6.95 11.71 2.94
C ILE A 306 8.03 10.86 3.59
N GLY A 307 7.95 9.53 3.51
CA GLY A 307 8.97 8.66 4.08
C GLY A 307 8.51 7.24 4.32
N GLY A 308 9.26 6.52 5.15
CA GLY A 308 8.91 5.16 5.53
C GLY A 308 7.65 5.10 6.42
N TYR A 309 6.87 4.06 6.22
CA TYR A 309 5.57 3.87 6.86
C TYR A 309 5.37 2.41 7.20
N VAL A 310 5.12 2.11 8.48
CA VAL A 310 4.89 0.75 8.97
C VAL A 310 3.69 0.74 9.91
N ASP A 311 2.73 -0.14 9.64
CA ASP A 311 1.53 -0.40 10.44
C ASP A 311 0.79 0.86 10.93
N GLY A 312 0.70 1.88 10.07
CA GLY A 312 -0.01 3.11 10.39
C GLY A 312 0.88 4.27 10.87
N ALA A 313 2.16 4.02 11.15
CA ALA A 313 3.08 4.96 11.77
C ALA A 313 4.27 5.33 10.85
N TYR A 314 4.84 6.51 11.07
CA TYR A 314 6.07 6.93 10.40
C TYR A 314 7.26 6.13 10.92
N GLU A 315 8.09 5.62 10.03
CA GLU A 315 9.23 4.76 10.36
C GLU A 315 10.41 5.04 9.43
N GLY A 316 11.64 4.92 9.93
CA GLY A 316 12.84 5.16 9.15
C GLY A 316 12.94 6.61 8.67
N LYS A 317 13.63 6.85 7.55
CA LYS A 317 13.87 8.20 7.03
C LYS A 317 12.57 8.82 6.50
N GLY A 318 12.32 10.08 6.86
CA GLY A 318 11.18 10.83 6.34
C GLY A 318 11.28 12.34 6.50
N LYS A 319 10.31 13.03 5.92
CA LYS A 319 10.09 14.48 5.98
C LYS A 319 8.67 14.74 6.45
N LEU A 320 8.51 15.54 7.48
CA LEU A 320 7.23 15.97 8.03
C LEU A 320 6.99 17.43 7.71
N TYR A 321 5.77 17.72 7.29
CA TYR A 321 5.30 19.05 6.90
C TYR A 321 4.08 19.42 7.74
N GLN A 322 3.97 20.70 8.07
CA GLN A 322 2.83 21.29 8.75
C GLN A 322 2.42 22.55 7.99
N ASP A 323 1.16 22.62 7.56
CA ASP A 323 0.63 23.70 6.71
C ASP A 323 1.52 24.00 5.48
N GLY A 324 2.10 22.95 4.89
CA GLY A 324 2.95 23.01 3.71
C GLY A 324 4.42 23.41 3.98
N GLU A 325 4.78 23.74 5.22
CA GLU A 325 6.16 24.03 5.60
C GLU A 325 6.86 22.78 6.17
N LEU A 326 8.11 22.55 5.77
CA LEU A 326 8.92 21.45 6.29
C LEU A 326 9.26 21.75 7.75
N VAL A 327 8.82 20.89 8.68
CA VAL A 327 9.07 21.03 10.11
C VAL A 327 10.12 20.06 10.63
N TYR A 328 10.27 18.90 9.99
CA TYR A 328 11.29 17.91 10.39
C TYR A 328 11.77 17.07 9.21
N GLU A 329 13.07 16.79 9.19
CA GLU A 329 13.71 15.83 8.29
C GLU A 329 14.68 14.96 9.09
N GLY A 330 14.48 13.65 9.10
CA GLY A 330 15.29 12.75 9.92
C GLY A 330 14.73 11.34 9.96
N ASN A 331 15.17 10.54 10.94
CA ASN A 331 14.57 9.23 11.17
C ASN A 331 13.35 9.32 12.11
N PHE A 332 12.45 8.36 11.93
CA PHE A 332 11.25 8.15 12.70
C PHE A 332 11.23 6.73 13.26
N SER A 333 10.64 6.55 14.43
CA SER A 333 10.23 5.24 14.92
C SER A 333 8.88 5.34 15.62
N SER A 334 7.92 4.52 15.16
CA SER A 334 6.53 4.51 15.64
C SER A 334 5.90 5.92 15.69
N GLY A 335 6.17 6.74 14.67
CA GLY A 335 5.65 8.11 14.55
C GLY A 335 6.45 9.19 15.26
N ASN A 336 7.42 8.84 16.12
CA ASN A 336 8.24 9.83 16.85
C ASN A 336 9.55 10.10 16.14
N TYR A 337 10.14 11.29 16.34
CA TYR A 337 11.51 11.57 15.92
C TYR A 337 12.48 10.64 16.66
N GLU A 338 13.40 10.02 15.93
CA GLU A 338 14.36 9.06 16.46
C GLU A 338 15.70 9.21 15.70
N GLY A 339 16.82 8.97 16.36
CA GLY A 339 18.14 9.06 15.74
C GLY A 339 18.46 10.47 15.23
N GLU A 340 19.27 10.57 14.18
CA GLU A 340 19.65 11.86 13.60
C GLU A 340 18.47 12.54 12.87
N GLY A 341 18.32 13.86 13.08
CA GLY A 341 17.34 14.67 12.40
C GLY A 341 17.58 16.18 12.52
N ILE A 342 16.85 16.93 11.70
CA ILE A 342 16.83 18.39 11.67
C ILE A 342 15.40 18.84 11.90
N LEU A 343 15.21 19.68 12.92
CA LEU A 343 13.96 20.36 13.23
C LEU A 343 14.02 21.79 12.70
N TYR A 344 12.96 22.18 11.99
CA TYR A 344 12.82 23.49 11.36
C TYR A 344 11.68 24.28 12.01
N GLY A 345 11.82 25.60 12.02
CA GLY A 345 10.77 26.55 12.33
C GLY A 345 10.29 27.25 11.06
N GLU A 346 9.66 28.41 11.22
CA GLU A 346 9.15 29.21 10.11
C GLU A 346 10.21 29.49 9.04
N LYS A 347 9.79 29.54 7.76
CA LYS A 347 10.67 29.85 6.63
C LYS A 347 11.89 28.93 6.53
N LYS A 348 11.79 27.70 7.04
CA LYS A 348 12.88 26.70 7.08
C LYS A 348 14.09 27.12 7.91
N ALA A 349 13.91 27.97 8.91
CA ALA A 349 14.97 28.24 9.88
C ALA A 349 15.28 26.97 10.68
N ILE A 350 16.55 26.53 10.72
CA ILE A 350 16.94 25.40 11.55
C ILE A 350 16.77 25.81 13.02
N LEU A 351 16.02 25.04 13.79
CA LEU A 351 15.88 25.18 15.23
C LEU A 351 16.81 24.22 15.97
N TYR A 352 16.94 23.00 15.45
CA TYR A 352 17.81 21.99 16.05
C TYR A 352 18.32 21.01 14.99
N GLU A 353 19.58 20.63 15.10
CA GLU A 353 20.21 19.56 14.33
C GLU A 353 20.94 18.65 15.31
N GLY A 354 20.57 17.37 15.36
CA GLY A 354 21.18 16.43 16.29
C GLY A 354 20.38 15.15 16.45
N THR A 355 20.60 14.46 17.57
CA THR A 355 19.93 13.19 17.84
C THR A 355 18.64 13.36 18.64
N PHE A 356 17.67 12.49 18.34
CA PHE A 356 16.38 12.39 19.00
C PHE A 356 16.17 10.98 19.57
N VAL A 357 15.50 10.91 20.72
CA VAL A 357 14.99 9.66 21.30
C VAL A 357 13.54 9.90 21.72
N LYS A 358 12.60 9.14 21.13
CA LYS A 358 11.16 9.27 21.39
C LYS A 358 10.65 10.72 21.28
N GLY A 359 11.07 11.43 20.25
CA GLY A 359 10.65 12.80 19.98
C GLY A 359 11.38 13.88 20.79
N LYS A 360 12.22 13.52 21.76
CA LYS A 360 13.00 14.48 22.56
C LYS A 360 14.42 14.60 22.04
N LYS A 361 15.01 15.81 22.11
CA LYS A 361 16.45 16.03 21.89
C LYS A 361 17.21 15.24 22.97
N ASP A 362 18.00 14.25 22.55
CA ASP A 362 18.74 13.34 23.44
C ASP A 362 19.96 12.81 22.70
N GLY A 363 21.16 13.06 23.25
CA GLY A 363 22.47 12.89 22.61
C GLY A 363 23.04 14.20 22.04
N GLU A 364 24.00 14.12 21.11
CA GLU A 364 24.69 15.30 20.59
C GLU A 364 23.81 16.14 19.66
N GLY A 365 23.89 17.47 19.80
CA GLY A 365 23.15 18.37 18.91
C GLY A 365 23.57 19.83 18.98
N LYS A 366 22.98 20.60 18.07
CA LYS A 366 23.12 22.06 17.96
C LYS A 366 21.73 22.68 18.00
N LEU A 367 21.56 23.69 18.86
CA LEU A 367 20.33 24.44 19.02
C LEU A 367 20.52 25.87 18.53
N TYR A 368 19.55 26.33 17.75
CA TYR A 368 19.55 27.64 17.13
C TYR A 368 18.32 28.44 17.55
N GLN A 369 18.50 29.76 17.67
CA GLN A 369 17.43 30.73 17.90
C GLN A 369 17.68 31.94 17.01
N ASP A 370 16.68 32.35 16.24
CA ASP A 370 16.78 33.45 15.26
C ASP A 370 17.98 33.30 14.30
N GLY A 371 18.29 32.05 13.93
CA GLY A 371 19.42 31.69 13.07
C GLY A 371 20.79 31.75 13.73
N LYS A 372 20.89 32.09 15.02
CA LYS A 372 22.14 32.08 15.79
C LYS A 372 22.27 30.80 16.60
N LEU A 373 23.47 30.22 16.66
CA LEU A 373 23.77 29.09 17.54
C LEU A 373 23.66 29.55 19.00
N VAL A 374 22.88 28.83 19.81
CA VAL A 374 22.68 29.10 21.25
C VAL A 374 23.34 28.02 22.10
N TYR A 375 23.41 26.79 21.60
CA TYR A 375 24.06 25.69 22.30
C TYR A 375 24.57 24.63 21.32
N GLU A 376 25.75 24.08 21.58
CA GLU A 376 26.25 22.83 20.98
C GLU A 376 26.75 21.90 22.08
N GLY A 377 26.36 20.62 22.06
CA GLY A 377 26.76 19.63 23.05
C GLY A 377 25.70 18.57 23.28
N THR A 378 25.79 17.88 24.43
CA THR A 378 24.90 16.77 24.75
C THR A 378 23.55 17.26 25.30
N PHE A 379 22.47 16.62 24.84
CA PHE A 379 21.11 16.79 25.34
C PHE A 379 20.65 15.54 26.09
N LYS A 380 19.81 15.74 27.11
CA LYS A 380 19.04 14.68 27.77
C LYS A 380 17.62 15.17 27.99
N GLU A 381 16.65 14.50 27.38
CA GLU A 381 15.23 14.88 27.46
C GLU A 381 14.97 16.39 27.25
N ASN A 382 15.45 16.94 26.13
CA ASN A 382 15.35 18.36 25.77
C ASN A 382 16.19 19.34 26.62
N LYS A 383 16.95 18.87 27.61
CA LYS A 383 17.80 19.71 28.47
C LYS A 383 19.27 19.55 28.13
N TYR A 384 20.07 20.61 28.30
CA TYR A 384 21.53 20.53 28.23
C TYR A 384 22.04 19.59 29.32
N SER A 385 22.92 18.68 28.93
CA SER A 385 23.56 17.69 29.80
C SER A 385 24.98 17.43 29.31
N GLY A 386 25.83 16.77 30.10
CA GLY A 386 27.18 16.44 29.66
C GLY A 386 28.00 17.67 29.27
N ASP A 387 28.99 17.52 28.39
CA ASP A 387 29.83 18.63 27.96
C ASP A 387 29.17 19.42 26.83
N GLY A 388 29.33 20.75 26.86
CA GLY A 388 28.82 21.60 25.80
C GLY A 388 29.36 23.02 25.83
N LYS A 389 28.94 23.80 24.83
CA LYS A 389 29.17 25.24 24.73
C LYS A 389 27.85 25.96 24.57
N LYS A 390 27.64 26.98 25.40
CA LYS A 390 26.48 27.87 25.35
C LYS A 390 26.91 29.21 24.82
N TYR A 391 26.08 29.77 23.96
CA TYR A 391 26.29 31.04 23.29
C TYR A 391 25.18 32.02 23.66
N LYS A 392 25.49 33.31 23.65
CA LYS A 392 24.51 34.40 23.72
C LYS A 392 24.83 35.38 22.61
N ASP A 393 23.84 35.65 21.75
CA ASP A 393 23.98 36.50 20.58
C ASP A 393 25.09 36.10 19.58
N GLY A 394 25.51 34.84 19.61
CA GLY A 394 26.60 34.29 18.77
C GLY A 394 27.97 34.29 19.46
N GLU A 395 28.08 34.87 20.65
CA GLU A 395 29.32 34.90 21.44
C GLU A 395 29.34 33.76 22.47
N LEU A 396 30.51 33.14 22.67
CA LEU A 396 30.68 32.05 23.62
C LEU A 396 30.49 32.58 25.05
N LEU A 397 29.43 32.12 25.72
CA LEU A 397 29.13 32.47 27.10
C LEU A 397 29.79 31.48 28.08
N TYR A 398 29.66 30.19 27.80
CA TYR A 398 30.12 29.13 28.69
C TYR A 398 30.59 27.92 27.91
N GLN A 399 31.64 27.26 28.38
CA GLN A 399 32.12 25.98 27.91
C GLN A 399 32.43 25.07 29.10
N GLY A 400 31.80 23.91 29.19
CA GLY A 400 31.98 22.98 30.31
C GLY A 400 30.81 22.02 30.43
N SER A 401 30.70 21.36 31.58
CA SER A 401 29.64 20.38 31.80
C SER A 401 28.31 21.04 32.21
N PHE A 402 27.21 20.36 31.90
CA PHE A 402 25.84 20.75 32.16
C PHE A 402 25.06 19.63 32.85
N GLU A 403 24.15 20.02 33.74
CA GLU A 403 23.16 19.14 34.34
C GLU A 403 21.81 19.84 34.35
N ALA A 404 20.85 19.31 33.59
CA ALA A 404 19.50 19.86 33.46
C ALA A 404 19.48 21.37 33.19
N ASN A 405 20.17 21.81 32.12
CA ASN A 405 20.35 23.21 31.69
C ASN A 405 21.27 24.08 32.55
N LYS A 406 21.73 23.61 33.71
CA LYS A 406 22.60 24.38 34.63
C LYS A 406 24.05 24.00 34.45
N TYR A 407 24.95 24.95 34.67
CA TYR A 407 26.40 24.67 34.71
C TYR A 407 26.69 23.73 35.88
N SER A 408 27.47 22.70 35.61
CA SER A 408 27.86 21.68 36.60
C SER A 408 29.28 21.20 36.29
N GLY A 409 29.99 20.67 37.28
CA GLY A 409 31.35 20.15 37.09
C GLY A 409 32.33 21.25 36.64
N LYS A 410 33.36 20.88 35.87
CA LYS A 410 34.39 21.84 35.44
C LYS A 410 33.91 22.66 34.25
N GLY A 411 34.18 23.97 34.25
CA GLY A 411 33.79 24.85 33.15
C GLY A 411 34.53 26.18 33.11
N LYS A 412 34.29 26.90 32.01
CA LYS A 412 34.81 28.24 31.70
C LYS A 412 33.63 29.15 31.36
N LEU A 413 33.51 30.27 32.06
CA LEU A 413 32.51 31.31 31.83
C LEU A 413 33.21 32.55 31.30
N PHE A 414 32.65 33.19 30.27
CA PHE A 414 33.26 34.34 29.58
C PHE A 414 32.43 35.62 29.77
N ASN A 415 33.09 36.76 29.72
CA ASN A 415 32.44 38.07 29.63
C ASN A 415 32.06 38.32 28.17
N LEU A 416 30.78 38.49 27.85
CA LEU A 416 30.31 38.62 26.47
C LEU A 416 30.93 39.83 25.76
N ASP A 417 30.86 41.00 26.39
CA ASP A 417 31.35 42.27 25.83
C ASP A 417 32.86 42.34 25.54
N THR A 418 33.66 41.49 26.19
CA THR A 418 35.13 41.51 26.03
C THR A 418 35.71 40.19 25.52
N GLY A 419 34.94 39.09 25.55
CA GLY A 419 35.42 37.73 25.32
C GLY A 419 36.42 37.21 26.36
N THR A 420 36.74 37.98 27.41
CA THR A 420 37.70 37.56 28.44
C THR A 420 37.09 36.49 29.34
N LEU A 421 37.94 35.60 29.85
CA LEU A 421 37.53 34.62 30.84
C LEU A 421 37.03 35.35 32.09
N ARG A 422 35.84 35.01 32.59
CA ARG A 422 35.27 35.53 33.84
C ARG A 422 35.59 34.58 35.00
N TYR A 423 35.42 33.28 34.76
CA TYR A 423 35.65 32.22 35.73
C TYR A 423 36.09 30.93 35.05
N GLU A 424 37.03 30.22 35.67
CA GLU A 424 37.40 28.84 35.34
C GLU A 424 37.50 28.03 36.62
N GLY A 425 36.73 26.95 36.73
CA GLY A 425 36.66 26.17 37.96
C GLY A 425 35.46 25.23 37.98
N GLU A 426 35.06 24.81 39.17
CA GLU A 426 33.92 23.92 39.37
C GLU A 426 32.59 24.69 39.52
N PHE A 427 31.52 24.11 39.00
CA PHE A 427 30.17 24.61 39.09
C PHE A 427 29.27 23.58 39.77
N TYR A 428 28.33 24.07 40.58
CA TYR A 428 27.24 23.26 41.13
C TYR A 428 25.94 24.05 41.00
N GLN A 429 24.96 23.47 40.28
CA GLN A 429 23.66 24.10 40.05
C GLN A 429 23.75 25.54 39.47
N GLY A 430 24.75 25.79 38.62
CA GLY A 430 24.98 27.11 37.99
C GLY A 430 25.83 28.08 38.81
N GLN A 431 26.23 27.72 40.04
CA GLN A 431 26.99 28.58 40.93
C GLN A 431 28.47 28.15 40.97
N PHE A 432 29.38 29.10 41.19
CA PHE A 432 30.79 28.77 41.44
C PHE A 432 30.90 27.93 42.71
N HIS A 433 31.62 26.82 42.60
CA HIS A 433 31.81 25.82 43.64
C HIS A 433 33.24 25.27 43.58
N GLY A 434 33.70 24.59 44.64
CA GLY A 434 35.00 23.93 44.64
C GLY A 434 36.16 24.88 44.37
N GLU A 435 37.23 24.39 43.77
CA GLU A 435 38.39 25.22 43.41
C GLU A 435 38.16 25.96 42.08
N GLY A 436 38.58 27.23 42.00
CA GLY A 436 38.47 28.01 40.77
C GLY A 436 39.29 29.29 40.73
N ILE A 437 39.20 29.97 39.60
CA ILE A 437 39.89 31.23 39.29
C ILE A 437 38.87 32.22 38.72
N ILE A 438 38.72 33.39 39.33
CA ILE A 438 38.02 34.54 38.75
C ILE A 438 39.07 35.49 38.15
N TYR A 439 38.75 36.11 37.03
CA TYR A 439 39.60 37.09 36.37
C TYR A 439 38.96 38.48 36.34
N HIS A 440 39.79 39.50 36.29
CA HIS A 440 39.37 40.89 36.10
C HIS A 440 38.89 41.10 34.67
N LYS A 441 37.66 41.62 34.53
CA LYS A 441 36.95 41.76 33.24
C LYS A 441 37.75 42.49 32.16
N VAL A 442 38.43 43.59 32.52
CA VAL A 442 39.13 44.47 31.56
C VAL A 442 40.57 44.00 31.32
N THR A 443 41.30 43.66 32.38
CA THR A 443 42.74 43.33 32.27
C THR A 443 42.99 41.86 31.95
N GLY A 444 42.04 40.97 32.23
CA GLY A 444 42.23 39.52 32.14
C GLY A 444 43.16 38.94 33.21
N ASN A 445 43.67 39.76 34.13
CA ASN A 445 44.49 39.30 35.25
C ASN A 445 43.64 38.51 36.24
N ILE A 446 44.25 37.55 36.95
CA ILE A 446 43.58 36.84 38.03
C ILE A 446 43.07 37.87 39.04
N LYS A 447 41.80 37.74 39.45
CA LYS A 447 41.18 38.49 40.54
C LYS A 447 41.20 37.66 41.82
N TYR A 448 40.87 36.38 41.72
CA TYR A 448 40.87 35.45 42.86
C TYR A 448 41.22 34.04 42.38
N GLN A 449 41.97 33.30 43.20
CA GLN A 449 42.24 31.87 43.02
C GLN A 449 42.09 31.15 44.36
N GLY A 450 41.22 30.15 44.44
CA GLY A 450 40.95 29.39 45.65
C GLY A 450 39.56 28.74 45.64
N GLY A 451 39.05 28.42 46.83
CA GLY A 451 37.77 27.74 47.01
C GLY A 451 36.53 28.65 46.87
N PHE A 452 35.43 28.04 46.45
CA PHE A 452 34.14 28.67 46.25
C PHE A 452 32.99 27.85 46.85
N ARG A 453 32.02 28.55 47.43
CA ARG A 453 30.72 28.00 47.82
C ARG A 453 29.62 29.02 47.54
N GLU A 454 28.62 28.63 46.76
CA GLU A 454 27.47 29.50 46.40
C GLU A 454 27.92 30.86 45.85
N ASN A 455 28.87 30.86 44.91
CA ASN A 455 29.49 32.05 44.29
C ASN A 455 30.40 32.90 45.19
N LYS A 456 30.59 32.53 46.46
CA LYS A 456 31.42 33.28 47.43
C LYS A 456 32.76 32.58 47.64
N TYR A 457 33.80 33.37 47.93
CA TYR A 457 35.11 32.86 48.32
C TYR A 457 35.00 32.08 49.63
N GLU A 458 35.60 30.90 49.68
CA GLU A 458 35.54 29.97 50.81
C GLU A 458 36.86 29.21 50.94
N GLY A 459 37.33 28.97 52.15
CA GLY A 459 38.59 28.25 52.39
C GLY A 459 39.82 29.06 52.01
N LYS A 460 40.94 28.39 51.73
CA LYS A 460 42.21 29.07 51.42
C LYS A 460 42.19 29.65 50.02
N GLY A 461 42.68 30.87 49.87
CA GLY A 461 42.75 31.52 48.56
C GLY A 461 43.69 32.73 48.49
N LYS A 462 43.84 33.24 47.26
CA LYS A 462 44.65 34.41 46.92
C LYS A 462 43.80 35.41 46.14
N LEU A 463 43.71 36.64 46.63
CA LEU A 463 43.01 37.77 46.00
C LEU A 463 44.05 38.72 45.40
N TYR A 464 43.80 39.22 44.20
CA TYR A 464 44.72 40.05 43.44
C TYR A 464 44.05 41.35 42.95
N ALA A 465 44.82 42.43 42.91
CA ALA A 465 44.44 43.70 42.31
C ALA A 465 44.37 43.60 40.77
N SER A 466 43.71 44.56 40.11
CA SER A 466 43.54 44.56 38.64
C SER A 466 44.87 44.65 37.88
N CYS A 467 45.92 45.19 38.51
CA CYS A 467 47.30 45.23 38.02
C CYS A 467 48.06 43.89 38.19
N GLY A 468 47.47 42.87 38.82
CA GLY A 468 48.06 41.55 39.04
C GLY A 468 48.85 41.41 40.35
N LYS A 469 48.96 42.45 41.18
CA LYS A 469 49.60 42.37 42.50
C LYS A 469 48.70 41.65 43.51
N LEU A 470 49.30 40.84 44.38
CA LEU A 470 48.58 40.17 45.47
C LEU A 470 48.01 41.24 46.42
N ARG A 471 46.75 41.05 46.83
CA ARG A 471 46.02 41.91 47.77
C ARG A 471 45.78 41.18 49.10
N TYR A 472 45.50 39.88 49.04
CA TYR A 472 45.32 39.06 50.23
C TYR A 472 45.67 37.60 49.94
N GLU A 473 46.29 36.91 50.89
CA GLU A 473 46.48 35.46 50.89
C GLU A 473 46.13 34.92 52.28
N GLY A 474 45.16 34.01 52.36
CA GLY A 474 44.64 33.52 53.64
C GLY A 474 43.34 32.72 53.50
N GLU A 475 42.62 32.56 54.60
CA GLU A 475 41.32 31.88 54.62
C GLU A 475 40.16 32.86 54.32
N PHE A 476 39.11 32.33 53.71
CA PHE A 476 37.89 33.04 53.37
C PHE A 476 36.68 32.31 53.92
N MET A 477 35.69 33.05 54.41
CA MET A 477 34.39 32.51 54.77
C MET A 477 33.29 33.44 54.26
N LYS A 478 32.38 32.91 53.43
CA LYS A 478 31.28 33.68 52.80
C LYS A 478 31.78 34.96 52.11
N GLY A 479 32.95 34.90 51.46
CA GLY A 479 33.52 36.01 50.69
C GLY A 479 34.39 36.99 51.49
N LYS A 480 34.49 36.85 52.82
CA LYS A 480 35.27 37.75 53.69
C LYS A 480 36.55 37.09 54.15
N TYR A 481 37.57 37.89 54.46
CA TYR A 481 38.80 37.41 55.11
C TYR A 481 38.47 36.81 56.47
N GLU A 482 39.00 35.62 56.73
CA GLU A 482 38.76 34.83 57.94
C GLU A 482 40.04 34.07 58.27
N GLY A 483 40.26 33.64 59.52
CA GLY A 483 41.39 32.81 59.88
C GLY A 483 42.76 33.49 59.67
N GLU A 484 43.82 32.72 59.46
CA GLU A 484 45.16 33.27 59.23
C GLU A 484 45.31 33.83 57.81
N GLY A 485 45.90 35.03 57.68
CA GLY A 485 46.20 35.61 56.38
C GLY A 485 47.18 36.78 56.40
N ILE A 486 47.56 37.22 55.20
CA ILE A 486 48.44 38.37 54.93
C ILE A 486 47.73 39.31 53.96
N LEU A 487 47.60 40.58 54.35
CA LEU A 487 47.05 41.67 53.53
C LEU A 487 48.20 42.48 52.93
N TYR A 488 48.08 42.82 51.65
CA TYR A 488 49.10 43.52 50.87
C TYR A 488 48.56 44.81 50.27
N GLU A 489 49.44 45.79 50.09
CA GLU A 489 49.13 47.04 49.41
C GLU A 489 48.99 46.82 47.89
N PRO A 490 47.84 47.14 47.27
CA PRO A 490 47.54 46.77 45.88
C PRO A 490 48.47 47.32 44.79
N LEU A 491 49.23 48.38 45.06
CA LEU A 491 50.11 49.03 44.08
C LEU A 491 51.58 48.60 44.25
N THR A 492 52.06 48.60 45.49
CA THR A 492 53.45 48.32 45.85
C THR A 492 53.69 46.83 46.05
N GLY A 493 52.70 46.10 46.57
CA GLY A 493 52.81 44.72 47.02
C GLY A 493 53.46 44.58 48.41
N GLU A 494 53.59 45.68 49.15
CA GLU A 494 54.09 45.68 50.53
C GLU A 494 53.06 45.06 51.48
N ILE A 495 53.52 44.42 52.56
CA ILE A 495 52.63 43.83 53.57
C ILE A 495 52.03 44.96 54.40
N ILE A 496 50.70 45.05 54.43
CA ILE A 496 49.95 45.96 55.30
C ILE A 496 49.75 45.34 56.67
N SER A 497 49.34 44.06 56.71
CA SER A 497 49.10 43.35 57.97
C SER A 497 49.19 41.83 57.79
N GLU A 498 49.56 41.14 58.86
CA GLU A 498 49.61 39.68 58.94
C GLU A 498 49.04 39.24 60.30
N GLY A 499 48.13 38.26 60.32
CA GLY A 499 47.51 37.80 61.55
C GLY A 499 46.18 37.05 61.35
N THR A 500 45.37 36.98 62.41
CA THR A 500 44.03 36.37 62.37
C THR A 500 42.98 37.39 61.98
N PHE A 501 42.21 37.10 60.94
CA PHE A 501 41.08 37.88 60.45
C PHE A 501 39.75 37.25 60.87
N HIS A 502 38.73 38.08 61.10
CA HIS A 502 37.35 37.64 61.27
C HIS A 502 36.42 38.63 60.58
N ARG A 503 35.53 38.14 59.71
CA ARG A 503 34.56 38.96 58.98
C ARG A 503 35.19 40.13 58.22
N GLY A 504 36.42 39.97 57.72
CA GLY A 504 37.15 40.98 56.93
C GLY A 504 38.08 41.88 57.73
N GLU A 505 38.03 41.85 59.07
CA GLU A 505 38.83 42.71 59.95
C GLU A 505 39.97 41.94 60.60
N LEU A 506 41.13 42.58 60.79
CA LEU A 506 42.24 42.02 61.54
C LEU A 506 41.90 42.01 63.04
N LEU A 507 41.76 40.82 63.62
CA LEU A 507 41.50 40.65 65.06
C LEU A 507 42.77 40.59 65.90
N ILE A 508 43.79 39.86 65.43
CA ILE A 508 45.04 39.66 66.17
C ILE A 508 46.20 39.76 65.19
N SER A 509 47.07 40.75 65.38
CA SER A 509 48.29 40.86 64.58
C SER A 509 49.28 39.76 64.94
N LYS A 510 50.18 39.41 64.02
CA LYS A 510 51.28 38.47 64.28
C LYS A 510 52.22 38.95 65.40
N GLU A 511 52.37 40.25 65.55
CA GLU A 511 53.17 40.87 66.61
C GLU A 511 52.54 40.61 67.99
N ASP A 512 51.22 40.79 68.10
CA ASP A 512 50.46 40.53 69.35
C ASP A 512 50.41 39.03 69.71
N LYS A 513 50.38 38.14 68.71
CA LYS A 513 50.45 36.69 68.93
C LYS A 513 51.79 36.24 69.48
N ASN A 514 52.88 36.82 68.99
CA ASN A 514 54.22 36.52 69.48
C ASN A 514 54.43 37.11 70.89
N GLY A 515 53.88 38.30 71.17
CA GLY A 515 53.93 38.92 72.50
C GLY A 515 53.17 38.14 73.59
N LYS A 516 52.09 37.43 73.25
CA LYS A 516 51.37 36.55 74.19
C LYS A 516 52.07 35.23 74.51
N LYS A 517 52.96 34.76 73.63
CA LYS A 517 53.73 33.52 73.85
C LYS A 517 54.88 33.72 74.82
N ASP A 518 55.40 34.94 74.92
CA ASP A 518 56.48 35.32 75.84
C ASP A 518 55.96 35.70 77.25
N SER A 519 54.63 35.74 77.47
CA SER A 519 54.02 36.12 78.75
C SER A 519 53.37 34.97 79.53
N GLU A 520 53.42 33.73 79.07
CA GLU A 520 52.85 32.55 79.78
C GLU A 520 53.88 31.67 80.51
N GLU A 521 55.16 32.05 80.54
CA GLU A 521 56.17 31.45 81.42
C GLU A 521 56.61 32.43 82.52
N THR A 522 55.69 32.86 83.39
CA THR A 522 56.03 33.22 84.78
C THR A 522 54.78 33.39 85.64
N GLU A 523 54.84 32.79 86.83
CA GLU A 523 53.97 32.99 88.01
C GLU A 523 52.64 32.22 88.08
N ALA A 524 52.76 31.02 88.63
CA ALA A 524 51.82 30.49 89.60
C ALA A 524 51.93 31.29 90.91
N GLU A 525 50.82 31.81 91.45
CA GLU A 525 50.25 31.45 92.76
C GLU A 525 49.14 32.43 93.22
N GLU A 526 48.10 31.81 93.80
CA GLU A 526 47.11 32.31 94.76
C GLU A 526 46.04 33.37 94.39
N GLY A 527 44.78 33.05 94.77
CA GLY A 527 43.83 34.09 95.21
C GLY A 527 42.39 33.97 94.71
N SER A 528 41.54 33.28 95.47
CA SER A 528 40.07 33.30 95.37
C SER A 528 39.48 34.70 95.67
N SER A 529 38.45 35.16 94.95
CA SER A 529 37.15 35.57 95.54
C SER A 529 36.20 36.22 94.52
N SER A 530 34.93 36.22 94.90
CA SER A 530 33.70 36.53 94.18
C SER A 530 33.32 38.02 94.06
N ALA A 531 32.38 38.27 93.13
CA ALA A 531 31.22 39.18 93.19
C ALA A 531 31.31 40.54 92.47
N GLY A 532 30.21 40.85 91.75
CA GLY A 532 29.47 42.11 91.92
C GLY A 532 29.48 43.16 90.79
N GLU A 533 28.36 43.23 90.07
CA GLU A 533 27.60 44.42 89.63
C GLU A 533 28.13 45.46 88.61
N GLU A 534 27.29 45.61 87.56
CA GLU A 534 26.75 46.82 86.90
C GLU A 534 27.56 48.14 86.87
N ASN A 535 27.86 48.63 85.66
CA ASN A 535 27.15 49.78 85.05
C ASN A 535 27.63 50.13 83.62
N GLN A 536 26.66 50.43 82.75
CA GLN A 536 26.74 51.21 81.50
C GLN A 536 26.61 52.73 81.84
N PRO A 537 26.57 53.69 80.88
CA PRO A 537 27.17 53.83 79.54
C PRO A 537 27.72 55.28 79.27
N ALA A 538 28.30 55.53 78.09
CA ALA A 538 28.22 56.76 77.25
C ALA A 538 29.34 56.69 76.19
N GLN A 539 29.10 56.40 74.90
CA GLN A 539 28.59 57.26 73.82
C GLN A 539 29.30 58.63 73.66
N GLU A 540 30.15 58.72 72.64
CA GLU A 540 30.19 59.79 71.60
C GLU A 540 31.16 59.34 70.48
N GLN A 541 30.63 58.90 69.33
CA GLN A 541 30.51 59.66 68.07
C GLN A 541 31.85 59.94 67.36
N THR A 542 32.27 59.04 66.46
CA THR A 542 32.09 59.07 64.98
C THR A 542 33.09 59.94 64.23
N VAL A 543 33.89 59.30 63.38
CA VAL A 543 34.06 59.73 61.97
C VAL A 543 34.14 58.46 61.11
N GLU A 544 33.06 58.22 60.36
CA GLU A 544 33.00 57.26 59.26
C GLU A 544 33.80 57.79 58.07
N GLU A 545 34.58 56.94 57.42
CA GLU A 545 34.94 57.13 56.02
C GLU A 545 34.54 55.90 55.21
N ASN A 546 33.51 56.12 54.40
CA ASN A 546 32.83 55.17 53.52
C ASN A 546 33.76 54.70 52.40
N VAL A 547 33.96 53.39 52.26
CA VAL A 547 34.30 52.77 50.98
C VAL A 547 33.28 51.68 50.70
N GLN A 548 32.35 51.99 49.79
CA GLN A 548 31.36 51.06 49.27
C GLN A 548 32.06 49.97 48.46
N GLU A 549 32.03 48.72 48.96
CA GLU A 549 32.27 47.54 48.13
C GLU A 549 30.98 47.20 47.38
N GLU A 550 31.05 47.22 46.05
CA GLU A 550 29.96 46.80 45.16
C GLU A 550 29.61 45.33 45.44
N ALA A 551 28.39 45.12 45.92
CA ALA A 551 27.76 43.83 46.01
C ALA A 551 27.68 43.18 44.63
N VAL A 552 28.01 41.89 44.58
CA VAL A 552 27.70 41.03 43.43
C VAL A 552 26.17 41.01 43.26
N PRO A 553 25.61 41.36 42.09
CA PRO A 553 24.17 41.41 41.93
C PRO A 553 23.58 39.99 41.99
N GLU A 554 22.55 39.83 42.81
CA GLU A 554 21.58 38.74 42.69
C GLU A 554 20.82 38.93 41.38
N GLU A 555 21.03 38.04 40.40
CA GLU A 555 20.09 37.90 39.30
C GLU A 555 18.93 36.99 39.72
N THR A 556 17.77 37.62 39.73
CA THR A 556 16.42 37.05 39.74
C THR A 556 16.30 35.79 38.90
N GLN A 557 15.72 34.76 39.50
CA GLN A 557 15.17 33.61 38.79
C GLN A 557 14.17 34.11 37.75
N ILE A 558 14.48 33.90 36.47
CA ILE A 558 13.48 33.92 35.42
C ILE A 558 12.90 32.52 35.38
N GLU A 559 11.74 32.35 36.01
CA GLU A 559 10.84 31.22 35.74
C GLU A 559 10.42 31.29 34.26
N ASP A 560 10.94 30.35 33.48
CA ASP A 560 10.44 30.10 32.13
C ASP A 560 9.10 29.35 32.24
N ASN A 561 8.01 30.11 32.26
CA ASN A 561 6.67 29.59 32.00
C ASN A 561 6.52 29.36 30.49
N GLY A 562 7.12 28.26 30.01
CA GLY A 562 6.83 27.69 28.70
C GLY A 562 5.45 27.04 28.72
N LYS A 563 4.47 27.71 28.12
CA LYS A 563 3.19 27.12 27.73
C LYS A 563 3.44 25.97 26.76
N GLU A 564 2.93 24.80 27.10
CA GLU A 564 2.72 23.70 26.16
C GLU A 564 1.59 24.10 25.18
N GLU A 565 1.93 24.16 23.90
CA GLU A 565 1.07 23.78 22.76
C GLU A 565 1.88 22.86 21.84
#